data_AF-A0AAV9AE23-F1
#
_entry.id   AF-A0AAV9AE23-F1
#
_cell.length_a   1.000
_cell.length_b   1.000
_cell.length_c   1.000
_cell.angle_alpha   90.00
_cell.angle_beta   90.00
_cell.angle_gamma   90.00
#
_symmetry.space_group_name_H-M   'P 1'
#
loop_
_entity.id
_entity.type
_entity.pdbx_description
1 polymer ?
#
loop_
_entity_poly.entity_id
_entity_poly.type
_entity_poly.pdbx_seq_one_letter_code
_entity_poly.pdbx_strand_id
1 'polypeptide(L)'
;MGRTGGDPESPSRAFQARLPQKPGVEAGMGGPGPAETQPRASGILGHTVRSGLSINLQKSSMHGIHVTSEEEVRLAACMGCHSLPFPTRYLGLPLVKARLTKDQWDPLIERFERRLAGWKGKMLS
;
A
#
# COMPACT_ATOMS: atom_id res chain seq x y z
N MET A 1 33.69 -40.79 3.94
CA MET A 1 33.69 -40.05 5.23
C MET A 1 33.90 -38.58 4.90
N GLY A 2 33.08 -37.60 5.22
CA GLY A 2 31.80 -37.50 5.92
C GLY A 2 31.41 -36.00 5.96
N ARG A 3 30.16 -35.69 5.60
CA ARG A 3 29.22 -34.61 6.05
C ARG A 3 29.85 -33.47 6.87
N THR A 4 29.62 -32.17 6.62
CA THR A 4 28.38 -31.36 6.57
C THR A 4 28.78 -29.96 6.07
N GLY A 5 28.05 -29.17 5.28
CA GLY A 5 26.60 -29.01 5.19
C GLY A 5 26.19 -27.67 5.82
N GLY A 6 25.85 -26.68 4.99
CA GLY A 6 24.82 -25.68 5.29
C GLY A 6 25.28 -24.27 5.69
N ASP A 7 25.20 -23.35 4.73
CA ASP A 7 25.14 -21.90 4.94
C ASP A 7 24.08 -21.49 6.00
N PRO A 8 24.39 -20.59 6.94
CA PRO A 8 23.46 -20.25 8.02
C PRO A 8 22.55 -19.04 7.74
N GLU A 9 22.24 -18.70 6.49
CA GLU A 9 21.44 -17.50 6.17
C GLU A 9 20.35 -17.79 5.11
N SER A 10 19.47 -18.75 5.40
CA SER A 10 18.21 -18.93 4.67
C SER A 10 17.15 -17.92 5.18
N PRO A 11 16.64 -16.99 4.34
CA PRO A 11 15.66 -15.97 4.74
C PRO A 11 14.29 -16.53 5.17
N SER A 12 14.03 -17.81 4.92
CA SER A 12 12.76 -18.47 5.25
C SER A 12 12.54 -18.71 6.75
N ARG A 13 13.57 -18.57 7.59
CA ARG A 13 13.45 -18.80 9.05
C ARG A 13 13.00 -17.57 9.85
N ALA A 14 13.02 -16.38 9.25
CA ALA A 14 12.53 -15.16 9.89
C ALA A 14 10.98 -15.08 9.92
N PHE A 15 10.29 -15.98 9.23
CA PHE A 15 8.82 -15.96 9.10
C PHE A 15 8.07 -16.64 10.26
N GLN A 16 8.78 -17.25 11.23
CA GLN A 16 8.15 -18.08 12.27
C GLN A 16 8.31 -17.58 13.72
N ALA A 17 8.78 -16.35 13.94
CA ALA A 17 9.02 -15.83 15.30
C ALA A 17 8.16 -14.59 15.63
N ARG A 18 6.87 -14.82 15.89
CA ARG A 18 5.98 -14.15 16.87
C ARG A 18 4.52 -14.28 16.42
N LEU A 19 3.96 -15.47 16.62
CA LEU A 19 2.54 -15.54 16.91
C LEU A 19 2.37 -15.31 18.42
N PRO A 20 1.46 -14.43 18.87
CA PRO A 20 1.14 -14.32 20.28
C PRO A 20 0.60 -15.67 20.78
N GLN A 21 1.28 -16.25 21.77
CA GLN A 21 0.79 -17.41 22.53
C GLN A 21 -0.58 -17.06 23.11
N LYS A 22 -1.61 -17.84 22.79
CA LYS A 22 -2.92 -17.71 23.45
C LYS A 22 -2.77 -18.11 24.93
N PRO A 23 -3.28 -17.32 25.89
CA PRO A 23 -3.37 -17.77 27.28
C PRO A 23 -4.32 -18.96 27.38
N GLY A 24 -3.95 -19.92 28.23
CA GLY A 24 -4.61 -21.22 28.39
C GLY A 24 -6.09 -21.10 28.74
N VAL A 25 -6.89 -21.92 28.08
CA VAL A 25 -8.32 -22.11 28.37
C VAL A 25 -8.42 -23.29 29.34
N GLU A 26 -8.69 -23.00 30.62
CA GLU A 26 -9.29 -24.01 31.51
C GLU A 26 -10.75 -24.24 31.10
N ALA A 27 -11.14 -25.50 31.11
CA ALA A 27 -12.46 -25.98 30.73
C ALA A 27 -13.52 -25.56 31.74
N GLY A 28 -14.55 -24.84 31.25
CA GLY A 28 -15.79 -24.57 31.97
C GLY A 28 -16.95 -24.58 30.97
N MET A 29 -17.88 -25.50 31.18
CA MET A 29 -19.05 -25.76 30.35
C MET A 29 -19.97 -24.53 30.16
N GLY A 30 -20.45 -24.30 28.93
CA GLY A 30 -21.68 -23.52 28.70
C GLY A 30 -21.77 -22.71 27.39
N GLY A 31 -22.45 -23.26 26.39
CA GLY A 31 -23.21 -22.49 25.38
C GLY A 31 -22.60 -22.38 23.97
N PRO A 32 -23.40 -22.54 22.88
CA PRO A 32 -22.98 -22.16 21.53
C PRO A 32 -23.34 -20.69 21.27
N GLY A 33 -22.35 -19.83 21.06
CA GLY A 33 -22.56 -18.49 20.52
C GLY A 33 -21.35 -17.56 20.64
N PRO A 34 -21.27 -16.50 19.83
CA PRO A 34 -21.60 -16.39 18.41
C PRO A 34 -20.32 -16.37 17.57
N ALA A 35 -20.50 -16.59 16.26
CA ALA A 35 -19.51 -16.48 15.20
C ALA A 35 -18.33 -15.55 15.51
N GLU A 36 -17.13 -16.12 15.44
CA GLU A 36 -15.89 -15.42 15.14
C GLU A 36 -16.19 -14.54 13.92
N THR A 37 -16.54 -13.28 14.21
CA THR A 37 -16.92 -12.32 13.18
C THR A 37 -15.60 -11.90 12.57
N GLN A 38 -15.14 -12.69 11.59
CA GLN A 38 -14.18 -12.24 10.62
C GLN A 38 -14.67 -10.86 10.16
N PRO A 39 -13.84 -9.82 10.25
CA PRO A 39 -14.24 -8.51 9.77
C PRO A 39 -14.71 -8.76 8.34
N ARG A 40 -15.99 -8.50 8.07
CA ARG A 40 -16.51 -8.42 6.71
C ARG A 40 -15.79 -7.23 6.13
N ALA A 41 -14.57 -7.46 5.62
CA ALA A 41 -13.72 -6.44 5.05
C ALA A 41 -14.42 -6.01 3.76
N SER A 42 -15.38 -5.11 3.88
CA SER A 42 -16.10 -4.53 2.76
C SER A 42 -15.23 -3.44 2.16
N GLY A 43 -14.86 -3.59 0.90
CA GLY A 43 -14.02 -2.63 0.18
C GLY A 43 -12.72 -3.24 -0.35
N ILE A 44 -11.72 -2.40 -0.58
CA ILE A 44 -10.43 -2.79 -1.20
C ILE A 44 -9.71 -3.87 -0.35
N LEU A 45 -9.88 -3.82 0.97
CA LEU A 45 -9.36 -4.82 1.91
C LEU A 45 -10.07 -6.19 1.83
N GLY A 46 -11.25 -6.27 1.22
CA GLY A 46 -11.91 -7.56 0.96
C GLY A 46 -11.37 -8.27 -0.28
N HIS A 47 -10.93 -7.49 -1.28
CA HIS A 47 -10.38 -8.05 -2.50
C HIS A 47 -9.04 -8.76 -2.25
N THR A 48 -8.22 -8.29 -1.31
CA THR A 48 -6.95 -8.94 -0.93
C THR A 48 -7.16 -10.37 -0.47
N VAL A 49 -8.21 -10.62 0.32
CA VAL A 49 -8.58 -11.96 0.80
C VAL A 49 -8.96 -12.89 -0.36
N ARG A 50 -9.67 -12.36 -1.37
CA ARG A 50 -10.10 -13.15 -2.55
C ARG A 50 -8.97 -13.38 -3.57
N SER A 51 -8.08 -12.42 -3.73
CA SER A 51 -7.00 -12.44 -4.73
C SER A 51 -5.66 -12.97 -4.19
N GLY A 52 -5.53 -13.15 -2.87
CA GLY A 52 -4.26 -13.51 -2.22
C GLY A 52 -3.19 -12.40 -2.27
N LEU A 53 -3.57 -11.19 -2.66
CA LEU A 53 -2.66 -10.04 -2.72
C LEU A 53 -2.54 -9.37 -1.37
N SER A 54 -1.34 -8.91 -1.00
CA SER A 54 -1.11 -8.14 0.23
C SER A 54 -0.93 -6.65 -0.08
N ILE A 55 -1.58 -5.79 0.71
CA ILE A 55 -1.41 -4.34 0.61
C ILE A 55 -0.14 -3.93 1.35
N ASN A 56 0.72 -3.18 0.66
CA ASN A 56 1.91 -2.61 1.28
C ASN A 56 1.58 -1.24 1.90
N LEU A 57 1.25 -1.23 3.19
CA LEU A 57 0.90 -0.01 3.92
C LEU A 57 2.03 1.01 4.04
N GLN A 58 3.29 0.58 3.89
CA GLN A 58 4.46 1.48 3.89
C GLN A 58 4.55 2.30 2.59
N LYS A 59 4.03 1.77 1.48
CA LYS A 59 3.96 2.46 0.19
C LYS A 59 2.61 3.11 -0.06
N SER A 60 1.59 2.73 0.71
CA SER A 60 0.27 3.34 0.66
C SER A 60 0.26 4.63 1.47
N SER A 61 -0.32 5.67 0.88
CA SER A 61 -0.57 6.93 1.56
C SER A 61 -2.00 7.39 1.33
N MET A 62 -2.56 8.02 2.35
CA MET A 62 -3.89 8.61 2.30
C MET A 62 -3.78 10.11 2.06
N HIS A 63 -4.65 10.62 1.19
CA HIS A 63 -4.74 12.03 0.84
C HIS A 63 -6.21 12.44 0.88
N GLY A 64 -6.55 13.38 1.76
CA GLY A 64 -7.91 13.89 1.92
C GLY A 64 -8.23 15.00 0.92
N ILE A 65 -9.31 14.84 0.14
CA ILE A 65 -9.82 15.88 -0.75
C ILE A 65 -11.05 16.54 -0.08
N HIS A 66 -11.00 17.85 0.14
CA HIS A 66 -12.02 18.60 0.90
C HIS A 66 -12.26 18.12 2.33
N VAL A 67 -11.23 17.54 2.96
CA VAL A 67 -11.26 17.04 4.34
C VAL A 67 -10.27 17.86 5.18
N THR A 68 -10.57 18.06 6.46
CA THR A 68 -9.65 18.74 7.37
C THR A 68 -8.39 17.90 7.61
N SER A 69 -7.27 18.54 7.98
CA SER A 69 -6.02 17.80 8.27
C SER A 69 -6.20 16.80 9.42
N GLU A 70 -7.04 17.13 10.42
CA GLU A 70 -7.31 16.26 11.55
C GLU A 70 -8.07 14.99 11.12
N GLU A 71 -9.11 15.15 10.30
CA GLU A 71 -9.86 14.02 9.75
C GLU A 71 -9.01 13.15 8.82
N GLU A 72 -8.13 13.76 8.02
CA GLU A 72 -7.19 13.02 7.18
C GLU A 72 -6.25 12.15 8.01
N VAL A 73 -5.70 12.67 9.10
CA VAL A 73 -4.85 11.91 10.03
C VAL A 73 -5.64 10.79 10.72
N ARG A 74 -6.87 11.06 11.16
CA ARG A 74 -7.75 10.05 11.75
C ARG A 74 -8.04 8.91 10.78
N LEU A 75 -8.39 9.23 9.54
CA LEU A 75 -8.66 8.24 8.50
C LEU A 75 -7.40 7.44 8.13
N ALA A 76 -6.24 8.10 8.07
CA ALA A 76 -4.97 7.45 7.78
C ALA A 76 -4.60 6.45 8.90
N ALA A 77 -4.83 6.82 10.16
CA ALA A 77 -4.67 5.93 11.30
C ALA A 77 -5.65 4.75 11.25
N CYS A 78 -6.92 4.98 10.91
CA CYS A 78 -7.90 3.91 10.74
C CYS A 78 -7.51 2.89 9.66
N MET A 79 -6.86 3.33 8.57
CA MET A 79 -6.39 2.45 7.51
C MET A 79 -4.99 1.87 7.75
N GLY A 80 -4.25 2.38 8.75
CA GLY A 80 -2.87 1.99 9.02
C GLY A 80 -1.86 2.46 7.98
N CYS A 81 -2.13 3.56 7.27
CA CYS A 81 -1.24 4.14 6.26
C CYS A 81 -0.80 5.56 6.62
N HIS A 82 0.21 6.08 5.94
CA HIS A 82 0.72 7.44 6.19
C HIS A 82 -0.12 8.51 5.48
N SER A 83 -0.30 9.68 6.11
CA SER A 83 -0.79 10.88 5.40
C SER A 83 0.40 11.69 4.91
N LEU A 84 0.37 12.11 3.65
CA LEU A 84 1.38 12.97 3.04
C LEU A 84 0.76 14.32 2.67
N PRO A 85 1.41 15.44 2.98
CA PRO A 85 0.90 16.74 2.61
C PRO A 85 1.00 16.95 1.10
N PHE A 86 0.01 17.66 0.54
CA PHE A 86 0.10 18.18 -0.82
C PHE A 86 1.12 19.32 -0.90
N PRO A 87 1.81 19.51 -2.03
CA PRO A 87 1.75 18.74 -3.28
C PRO A 87 2.59 17.45 -3.26
N THR A 88 2.01 16.33 -3.72
CA THR A 88 2.70 15.02 -3.82
C THR A 88 2.91 14.65 -5.29
N ARG A 89 3.92 13.86 -5.64
CA ARG A 89 4.04 13.31 -7.01
C ARG A 89 3.41 11.92 -7.10
N TYR A 90 2.51 11.72 -8.07
CA TYR A 90 1.93 10.42 -8.39
C TYR A 90 2.19 10.08 -9.86
N LEU A 91 2.87 8.96 -10.12
CA LEU A 91 3.26 8.52 -11.48
C LEU A 91 4.05 9.56 -12.29
N GLY A 92 4.77 10.45 -11.60
CA GLY A 92 5.52 11.55 -12.22
C GLY A 92 4.69 12.79 -12.54
N LEU A 93 3.43 12.84 -12.10
CA LEU A 93 2.56 14.01 -12.18
C LEU A 93 2.43 14.67 -10.80
N PRO A 94 2.44 16.01 -10.72
CA PRO A 94 2.11 16.72 -9.50
C PRO A 94 0.62 16.52 -9.17
N LEU A 95 0.37 15.93 -7.99
CA LEU A 95 -0.93 15.82 -7.37
C LEU A 95 -1.12 17.04 -6.46
N VAL A 96 -2.10 17.88 -6.79
CA VAL A 96 -2.38 19.16 -6.14
C VAL A 96 -3.89 19.26 -5.86
N LYS A 97 -4.28 19.91 -4.75
CA LYS A 97 -5.71 20.17 -4.45
C LYS A 97 -6.30 21.26 -5.36
N ALA A 98 -5.46 22.10 -5.94
CA ALA A 98 -5.85 23.23 -6.78
C ALA A 98 -5.60 22.96 -8.27
N ARG A 99 -6.11 23.84 -9.14
CA ARG A 99 -5.77 23.82 -10.56
C ARG A 99 -4.28 24.13 -10.73
N LEU A 100 -3.59 23.28 -11.47
CA LEU A 100 -2.20 23.48 -11.88
C LEU A 100 -2.07 24.73 -12.76
N THR A 101 -1.07 25.57 -12.47
CA THR A 101 -0.74 26.74 -13.32
C THR A 101 -0.02 26.29 -14.59
N LYS A 102 0.03 27.16 -15.62
CA LYS A 102 0.72 26.86 -16.89
C LYS A 102 2.18 26.43 -16.64
N ASP A 103 2.89 27.17 -15.81
CA ASP A 103 4.28 26.90 -15.45
C ASP A 103 4.49 25.52 -14.80
N GLN A 104 3.47 24.97 -14.11
CA GLN A 104 3.53 23.64 -13.52
C GLN A 104 3.28 22.52 -14.55
N TRP A 105 2.66 22.84 -15.69
CA TRP A 105 2.43 21.92 -16.81
C TRP A 105 3.61 21.86 -17.77
N ASP A 106 4.37 22.95 -17.94
CA ASP A 106 5.51 23.04 -18.85
C ASP A 106 6.48 21.84 -18.79
N PRO A 107 6.97 21.38 -17.61
CA PRO A 107 7.88 20.23 -17.56
C PRO A 107 7.25 18.92 -18.03
N LEU A 108 5.93 18.78 -17.97
CA LEU A 108 5.21 17.62 -18.51
C LEU A 108 5.13 17.71 -20.02
N ILE A 109 4.79 18.89 -20.54
CA ILE A 109 4.69 19.17 -21.98
C ILE A 109 6.04 18.90 -22.65
N GLU A 110 7.14 19.44 -22.12
CA GLU A 110 8.49 19.19 -22.63
C GLU A 110 8.85 17.69 -22.66
N ARG A 111 8.42 16.93 -21.65
CA ARG A 111 8.65 15.49 -21.60
C ARG A 111 7.89 14.75 -22.70
N PHE A 112 6.69 15.19 -23.04
CA PHE A 112 5.92 14.65 -24.16
C PHE A 112 6.53 15.05 -25.51
N GLU A 113 6.90 16.31 -25.69
CA GLU A 113 7.54 16.81 -26.91
C GLU A 113 8.84 16.05 -27.22
N ARG A 114 9.68 15.81 -26.21
CA ARG A 114 10.91 15.03 -26.36
C ARG A 114 10.65 13.59 -26.81
N ARG A 115 9.59 12.97 -26.27
CA ARG A 115 9.18 11.61 -26.67
C ARG A 115 8.67 11.58 -28.12
N LEU A 116 7.87 12.58 -28.50
CA LEU A 116 7.31 12.72 -29.85
C LEU A 116 8.37 13.04 -30.90
N ALA A 117 9.38 13.86 -30.56
CA ALA A 117 10.49 14.18 -31.47
C ALA A 117 11.24 12.90 -31.90
N GLY A 118 11.44 11.94 -30.99
CA GLY A 118 12.04 10.64 -31.30
C GLY A 118 11.15 9.71 -32.13
N TRP A 119 9.83 9.93 -32.16
CA TRP A 119 8.89 9.14 -32.97
C TRP A 119 8.80 9.68 -34.41
N LYS A 120 8.84 11.01 -34.58
CA LYS A 120 8.79 11.64 -35.92
C LYS A 120 9.95 11.21 -36.82
N GLY A 121 11.13 10.96 -36.24
CA GLY A 121 12.31 10.47 -36.99
C GLY A 121 12.24 9.01 -37.45
N LYS A 122 11.30 8.20 -36.93
CA LYS A 122 11.17 6.77 -37.26
C LYS A 122 10.02 6.43 -38.22
N MET A 123 9.11 7.36 -38.47
CA MET A 123 7.94 7.17 -39.35
C MET A 123 8.04 7.95 -40.69
N LEU A 124 9.19 8.59 -40.97
CA LEU A 124 9.43 9.34 -42.21
C LEU A 124 10.58 8.76 -43.06
N SER A 125 10.79 7.43 -42.99
CA SER A 125 11.60 6.71 -43.98
C SER A 125 10.72 6.05 -45.02
#